data_AF-A0A519Z244-F1
#
_entry.id   AF-A0A519Z244-F1
#
_cell.length_a   1.000
_cell.length_b   1.000
_cell.length_c   1.000
_cell.angle_alpha   90.00
_cell.angle_beta   90.00
_cell.angle_gamma   90.00
#
_symmetry.space_group_name_H-M   'P 1'
#
loop_
_entity.id
_entity.type
_entity.pdbx_description
1 polymer ?
#
loop_
_entity_poly.entity_id
_entity_poly.type
_entity_poly.pdbx_seq_one_letter_code
_entity_poly.pdbx_strand_id
1 'polypeptide(L)' 'VNTMNYRADRSTKYTKSGIINGKTNAYKKAIVQVQEGETIDFYNNI' A
#
# COMPACT_ATOMS: atom_id res chain seq x y z
N VAL A 1 -1.57 6.58 17.05
CA VAL A 1 -1.65 6.26 15.60
C VAL A 1 -0.28 6.43 14.99
N ASN A 2 0.24 5.38 14.35
CA ASN A 2 1.54 5.40 13.71
C ASN A 2 1.36 5.36 12.20
N THR A 3 2.06 6.21 11.45
CA THR A 3 1.90 6.29 9.99
C THR A 3 3.20 6.02 9.25
N MET A 4 3.11 5.43 8.08
CA MET A 4 4.24 5.19 7.19
C MET A 4 3.88 5.56 5.75
N ASN A 5 4.76 6.34 5.11
CA ASN A 5 4.64 6.61 3.67
C ASN A 5 5.27 5.47 2.89
N TYR A 6 4.50 4.80 2.04
CA TYR A 6 4.99 3.77 1.15
C TYR A 6 5.24 4.34 -0.24
N ARG A 7 6.44 4.09 -0.77
CA ARG A 7 6.84 4.60 -2.08
C ARG A 7 6.10 3.88 -3.21
N ALA A 8 5.93 4.58 -4.31
CA ALA A 8 5.52 3.97 -5.57
C ALA A 8 6.61 3.03 -6.08
N ASP A 9 6.21 1.88 -6.61
CA ASP A 9 7.09 0.98 -7.33
C ASP A 9 7.14 1.37 -8.80
N ARG A 10 8.36 1.47 -9.32
CA ARG A 10 8.62 1.81 -10.71
C ARG A 10 8.94 0.53 -11.45
N SER A 11 8.27 0.31 -12.57
CA SER A 11 8.54 -0.82 -13.45
C SER A 11 8.80 -0.32 -14.86
N THR A 12 9.71 -1.00 -15.54
CA THR A 12 10.05 -0.75 -16.93
C THR A 12 9.74 -2.01 -17.71
N LYS A 13 8.94 -1.89 -18.77
CA LYS A 13 8.58 -2.98 -19.67
C LYS A 13 9.22 -2.74 -21.04
N TYR A 14 9.87 -3.77 -21.57
CA TYR A 14 10.48 -3.74 -22.90
C TYR A 14 9.51 -4.37 -23.89
N THR A 15 8.93 -3.55 -24.75
CA THR A 15 8.00 -3.98 -25.79
C THR A 15 8.64 -3.79 -27.16
N LYS A 16 8.11 -4.47 -28.19
CA LYS A 16 8.63 -4.39 -29.56
C LYS A 16 8.61 -2.95 -30.12
N SER A 17 7.72 -2.10 -29.61
CA SER A 17 7.56 -0.69 -29.98
C SER A 17 8.42 0.27 -29.15
N GLY A 18 9.15 -0.23 -28.15
CA GLY A 18 10.01 0.57 -27.29
C GLY A 18 9.91 0.24 -25.80
N ILE A 19 10.60 1.06 -24.99
CA ILE A 19 10.67 0.95 -23.54
C ILE A 19 9.52 1.75 -22.92
N ILE A 20 8.66 1.08 -22.14
CA ILE A 20 7.53 1.70 -21.44
C ILE A 20 7.84 1.74 -19.95
N ASN A 21 7.83 2.93 -19.36
CA ASN A 21 8.00 3.13 -17.92
C ASN A 21 6.65 3.37 -17.26
N GLY A 22 6.36 2.61 -16.21
CA GLY A 22 5.17 2.74 -15.37
C GLY A 22 5.54 2.94 -13.90
N LYS A 23 4.65 3.59 -13.14
CA LYS A 23 4.74 3.66 -11.69
C LYS A 23 3.40 3.28 -11.07
N THR A 24 3.43 2.59 -9.94
CA THR A 24 2.22 2.40 -9.10
C THR A 24 1.94 3.66 -8.30
N ASN A 25 0.76 3.77 -7.70
CA ASN A 25 0.43 4.88 -6.81
C ASN A 25 1.16 4.71 -5.48
N ALA A 26 1.81 5.78 -5.01
CA ALA A 26 2.31 5.83 -3.65
C ALA A 26 1.12 5.97 -2.69
N TYR A 27 1.22 5.36 -1.52
CA TYR A 27 0.14 5.38 -0.54
C TYR A 27 0.70 5.49 0.88
N LYS A 28 -0.11 6.04 1.78
CA LYS A 28 0.23 6.18 3.20
C LYS A 28 -0.51 5.10 3.99
N LYS A 29 0.24 4.28 4.73
CA LYS A 29 -0.32 3.30 5.68
C LYS A 29 -0.45 3.94 7.05
N ALA A 30 -1.52 3.63 7.76
CA ALA A 30 -1.71 3.99 9.16
C ALA A 30 -1.97 2.72 9.98
N ILE A 31 -1.22 2.56 11.06
CA ILE A 31 -1.39 1.52 12.06
C ILE A 31 -2.01 2.18 13.29
N VAL A 32 -3.21 1.74 13.65
CA VAL A 32 -3.98 2.28 14.76
C VAL A 32 -4.01 1.27 15.89
N GLN A 33 -3.80 1.76 17.12
CA GLN A 33 -4.00 0.97 18.32
C GLN A 33 -5.41 1.25 18.81
N VAL A 34 -6.19 0.19 19.02
CA VAL A 34 -7.52 0.23 19.62
C VAL A 34 -7.40 0.04 21.14
N GLN A 35 -8.40 0.50 21.89
CA GLN A 35 -8.44 0.30 23.33
C GLN A 35 -8.57 -1.20 23.67
N GLU A 36 -8.14 -1.57 24.87
CA GLU A 36 -8.21 -2.94 25.34
C GLU A 36 -9.67 -3.42 25.38
N GLY A 37 -9.97 -4.49 24.64
CA GLY A 37 -11.31 -5.07 24.51
C GLY A 37 -12.10 -4.63 23.27
N GLU A 38 -11.64 -3.63 22.53
CA GLU A 38 -12.25 -3.22 21.25
C GLU A 38 -11.55 -3.91 20.08
N THR A 39 -12.33 -4.44 19.14
CA THR A 39 -11.81 -5.07 17.92
C THR A 39 -12.47 -4.46 16.68
N ILE A 40 -11.74 -4.44 15.57
CA ILE A 40 -12.24 -3.92 14.30
C ILE A 40 -12.86 -5.09 13.53
N ASP A 41 -14.19 -5.07 13.39
CA ASP A 41 -14.97 -6.18 12.86
C ASP A 41 -14.58 -6.61 11.42
N PHE A 42 -14.03 -5.68 10.65
CA PHE A 42 -13.59 -5.92 9.28
C PHE A 42 -12.46 -6.95 9.14
N TYR A 43 -11.67 -7.18 10.19
CA TYR A 43 -10.53 -8.10 10.17
C TYR A 43 -10.80 -9.44 10.87
N ASN A 44 -12.03 -9.68 11.34
CA ASN A 44 -12.37 -10.88 12.11
C ASN A 44 -12.51 -12.17 11.26
N ASN A 45 -12.59 -12.06 9.93
CA ASN A 45 -12.88 -13.18 9.00
C ASN A 45 -11.87 -13.30 7.84
N ILE A 46 -10.63 -12.88 8.06
CA ILE A 46 -9.51 -13.06 7.12
C ILE A 46 -8.69 -14.30 7.51
#